data_AF-A0AAD3H3Z6-F1
#
_entry.id   AF-A0AAD3H3Z6-F1
#
_cell.length_a   1.000
_cell.length_b   1.000
_cell.length_c   1.000
_cell.angle_alpha   90.00
_cell.angle_beta   90.00
_cell.angle_gamma   90.00
#
_symmetry.space_group_name_H-M   'P 1'
#
loop_
_entity.id
_entity.type
_entity.pdbx_description
1 polymer ?
#
loop_
_entity_poly.entity_id
_entity_poly.type
_entity_poly.pdbx_seq_one_letter_code
_entity_poly.pdbx_strand_id
1 'polypeptide(L)'
;MGNFLSLCQSQEAVSTIPMSLNSNDKRRGGSELPLHMKKKVQKISKDPADTICLHDYWIRTTRFRRYLELFNQIFQESPFLLQKCQNEHFASEILHCLSLRSRHPLARKSLSRLIDIGDSRRGNRHIVVLALLFIACFEPSDGCFALIDRVNDRVFRCQSAQKQAYVLTLQHGAHVYECPVVEHTTFLSDKRVYGAIKATQQKYIRNHFAASSKMEQIPVDQMISSELCDNKRTEYGAHLQKVHSMIEDYLDAHKENAFKSALQEPARFYFELCRDICHKNHVNVHGLNGYLCLVRGWFGFQLPMIPLVDDVDTFKGCADVWKGLDEDAWTAFSDPKNFGKDFEGIKELNSSMLKSAKYGKGPDAARSFVGANAAATEKRANNKDRKLFPYAEKFAHFFSKDFLVKRMFEVLNAETKPEYIGFKASCDALFPLFKTGYNLHEETLSEYLYDEFMINLDIDKAAHFFWWCGICNDQCEIPYVDTNNVCPICFEEKDDLEQIPHWEAKGDVSGHKMCSDCSKKYTKDHCPFCNEVMLKDEMLNKIKNLILDVQEKSVEGNPNIVSRLFLNAGNSLNWSTRAILG
;
A
#
# COMPACT_ATOMS: atom_id res chain seq x y z
N MET A 1 -28.91 47.99 -2.35
CA MET A 1 -28.49 47.60 -3.70
C MET A 1 -28.70 46.09 -3.80
N GLY A 2 -29.59 45.49 -4.56
CA GLY A 2 -30.56 45.85 -5.58
C GLY A 2 -31.02 44.49 -6.14
N ASN A 3 -32.33 44.22 -6.08
CA ASN A 3 -32.98 42.94 -6.37
C ASN A 3 -32.64 42.35 -7.75
N PHE A 4 -32.50 41.03 -7.85
CA PHE A 4 -32.85 40.26 -9.05
C PHE A 4 -33.29 38.83 -8.68
N LEU A 5 -34.60 38.62 -8.64
CA LEU A 5 -35.29 37.33 -8.68
C LEU A 5 -36.35 37.45 -9.79
N SER A 6 -36.33 36.54 -10.76
CA SER A 6 -37.35 36.35 -11.80
C SER A 6 -37.33 34.86 -12.16
N LEU A 7 -38.24 34.04 -11.63
CA LEU A 7 -39.55 33.67 -12.20
C LEU A 7 -39.45 33.00 -13.57
N CYS A 8 -39.77 31.70 -13.59
CA CYS A 8 -40.38 31.01 -14.73
C CYS A 8 -41.27 29.87 -14.20
N GLN A 9 -42.58 30.16 -14.13
CA GLN A 9 -43.65 29.18 -14.23
C GLN A 9 -44.44 29.54 -15.48
N SER A 10 -44.65 28.57 -16.38
CA SER A 10 -45.84 28.50 -17.20
C SER A 10 -46.12 27.04 -17.56
N GLN A 11 -47.35 26.63 -17.27
CA GLN A 11 -48.01 25.46 -17.81
C GLN A 11 -48.48 25.78 -19.23
N GLU A 12 -48.53 24.79 -20.12
CA GLU A 12 -49.74 24.50 -20.90
C GLU A 12 -49.66 23.11 -21.53
N ALA A 13 -50.80 22.41 -21.44
CA ALA A 13 -51.04 21.06 -21.93
C ALA A 13 -51.70 21.15 -23.31
N VAL A 14 -51.32 20.27 -24.24
CA VAL A 14 -52.18 19.88 -25.36
C VAL A 14 -52.06 18.37 -25.59
N SER A 15 -53.22 17.73 -25.51
CA SER A 15 -53.51 16.32 -25.81
C SER A 15 -53.40 16.02 -27.30
N THR A 16 -52.98 14.80 -27.66
CA THR A 16 -53.59 13.99 -28.75
C THR A 16 -53.04 12.55 -28.74
N ILE A 17 -53.95 11.61 -28.47
CA ILE A 17 -53.95 10.15 -28.76
C ILE A 17 -55.21 10.00 -29.66
N PRO A 18 -55.29 9.17 -30.74
CA PRO A 18 -55.01 7.73 -30.72
C PRO A 18 -54.46 7.09 -32.03
N MET A 19 -53.92 5.87 -31.93
CA MET A 19 -54.49 4.72 -32.66
C MET A 19 -53.84 3.39 -32.26
N SER A 20 -54.71 2.47 -31.87
CA SER A 20 -54.50 1.06 -31.60
C SER A 20 -54.34 0.25 -32.88
N LEU A 21 -53.44 -0.73 -32.90
CA LEU A 21 -53.65 -1.97 -33.65
C LEU A 21 -53.20 -3.18 -32.82
N ASN A 22 -54.21 -3.95 -32.41
CA ASN A 22 -54.11 -5.34 -31.97
C ASN A 22 -53.75 -6.23 -33.17
N SER A 23 -52.87 -7.21 -32.96
CA SER A 23 -53.07 -8.54 -33.56
C SER A 23 -52.45 -9.62 -32.67
N ASN A 24 -53.34 -10.49 -32.19
CA ASN A 24 -53.04 -11.84 -31.73
C ASN A 24 -52.54 -12.67 -32.94
N ASP A 25 -51.60 -13.61 -32.76
CA ASP A 25 -51.93 -15.04 -32.65
C ASP A 25 -50.69 -15.94 -32.44
N LYS A 26 -50.87 -16.89 -31.52
CA LYS A 26 -50.33 -18.27 -31.42
C LYS A 26 -49.01 -18.64 -32.12
N ARG A 27 -48.13 -19.30 -31.34
CA ARG A 27 -47.91 -20.77 -31.45
C ARG A 27 -47.14 -21.33 -30.24
N ARG A 28 -47.68 -22.45 -29.75
CA ARG A 28 -47.12 -23.36 -28.75
C ARG A 28 -45.94 -24.14 -29.35
N GLY A 29 -44.91 -24.40 -28.55
CA GLY A 29 -43.86 -25.36 -28.83
C GLY A 29 -43.15 -25.70 -27.53
N GLY A 30 -43.66 -26.72 -26.83
CA GLY A 30 -43.03 -27.24 -25.62
C GLY A 30 -41.83 -28.11 -25.98
N SER A 31 -40.73 -27.90 -25.27
CA SER A 31 -39.70 -28.91 -25.05
C SER A 31 -39.32 -28.87 -23.58
N GLU A 32 -39.58 -29.99 -22.91
CA GLU A 32 -39.13 -30.26 -21.55
C GLU A 32 -37.61 -30.31 -21.54
N LEU A 33 -36.98 -29.39 -20.81
CA LEU A 33 -35.56 -29.44 -20.46
C LEU A 33 -35.43 -29.97 -19.03
N PRO A 34 -34.43 -30.82 -18.74
CA PRO A 34 -34.31 -31.48 -17.44
C PRO A 34 -34.06 -30.48 -16.31
N LEU A 35 -34.73 -30.70 -15.18
CA LEU A 35 -34.47 -30.04 -13.91
C LEU A 35 -33.01 -30.27 -13.48
N HIS A 36 -32.11 -29.40 -13.90
CA HIS A 36 -30.77 -29.33 -13.34
C HIS A 36 -30.89 -28.68 -11.96
N MET A 37 -30.78 -29.49 -10.90
CA MET A 37 -30.54 -29.02 -9.54
C MET A 37 -29.25 -28.19 -9.51
N LYS A 38 -29.39 -26.87 -9.75
CA LYS A 38 -28.37 -25.89 -9.41
C LYS A 38 -28.31 -25.84 -7.88
N LYS A 39 -27.48 -26.70 -7.27
CA LYS A 39 -26.98 -26.44 -5.92
C LYS A 39 -26.31 -25.07 -5.99
N LYS A 40 -27.01 -24.03 -5.52
CA LYS A 40 -26.41 -22.73 -5.24
C LYS A 40 -25.37 -22.99 -4.17
N VAL A 41 -24.13 -23.21 -4.58
CA VAL A 41 -22.98 -23.05 -3.69
C VAL A 41 -23.11 -21.63 -3.17
N GLN A 42 -23.53 -21.49 -1.91
CA GLN A 42 -23.49 -20.22 -1.21
C GLN A 42 -22.01 -19.84 -1.16
N LYS A 43 -21.57 -19.02 -2.12
CA LYS A 43 -20.29 -18.31 -2.00
C LYS A 43 -20.39 -17.55 -0.69
N ILE A 44 -19.69 -18.03 0.33
CA ILE A 44 -19.41 -17.25 1.52
C ILE A 44 -18.69 -16.01 0.99
N SER A 45 -19.34 -14.85 0.99
CA SER A 45 -18.68 -13.62 0.57
C SER A 45 -17.60 -13.32 1.60
N LYS A 46 -16.33 -13.45 1.21
CA LYS A 46 -15.19 -13.01 2.02
C LYS A 46 -15.37 -11.53 2.38
N ASP A 47 -14.86 -11.08 3.54
CA ASP A 47 -14.89 -9.64 3.84
C ASP A 47 -14.04 -8.95 2.76
N PRO A 48 -14.50 -7.84 2.15
CA PRO A 48 -13.67 -7.03 1.27
C PRO A 48 -12.29 -6.71 1.85
N ALA A 49 -12.16 -6.61 3.18
CA ALA A 49 -10.88 -6.40 3.85
C ALA A 49 -9.87 -7.54 3.57
N ASP A 50 -10.34 -8.78 3.41
CA ASP A 50 -9.48 -9.94 3.10
C ASP A 50 -8.86 -9.88 1.70
N THR A 51 -9.35 -8.98 0.84
CA THR A 51 -8.81 -8.76 -0.51
C THR A 51 -7.62 -7.80 -0.50
N ILE A 52 -7.45 -7.02 0.57
CA ILE A 52 -6.44 -5.96 0.63
C ILE A 52 -5.08 -6.56 0.97
N CYS A 53 -4.15 -6.48 0.01
CA CYS A 53 -2.81 -7.05 0.17
C CYS A 53 -1.81 -6.09 0.84
N LEU A 54 -2.24 -4.92 1.33
CA LEU A 54 -1.37 -3.92 1.97
C LEU A 54 -1.24 -4.11 3.47
N HIS A 55 -0.04 -3.89 3.99
CA HIS A 55 0.18 -3.82 5.43
C HIS A 55 -0.60 -2.66 6.09
N ASP A 56 -1.06 -2.91 7.30
CA ASP A 56 -1.94 -2.02 8.09
C ASP A 56 -1.36 -0.60 8.27
N TYR A 57 -0.02 -0.52 8.34
CA TYR A 57 0.70 0.75 8.32
C TYR A 57 0.38 1.58 7.06
N TRP A 58 0.53 0.98 5.88
CA TRP A 58 0.32 1.65 4.60
C TRP A 58 -1.15 2.01 4.36
N ILE A 59 -2.08 1.28 4.96
CA ILE A 59 -3.51 1.61 4.98
C ILE A 59 -3.74 2.97 5.69
N ARG A 60 -3.09 3.19 6.83
CA ARG A 60 -3.32 4.35 7.73
C ARG A 60 -2.37 5.52 7.51
N THR A 61 -1.28 5.30 6.79
CA THR A 61 -0.27 6.32 6.50
C THR A 61 -0.60 7.06 5.23
N THR A 62 -0.39 8.37 5.26
CA THR A 62 -0.39 9.25 4.10
C THR A 62 0.72 10.25 4.29
N ARG A 63 1.21 10.79 3.18
CA ARG A 63 2.18 11.88 3.21
C ARG A 63 1.64 13.07 4.00
N PHE A 64 0.36 13.37 3.85
CA PHE A 64 -0.25 14.48 4.58
C PHE A 64 -0.18 14.29 6.10
N ARG A 65 -0.40 13.06 6.60
CA ARG A 65 -0.25 12.76 8.02
C ARG A 65 1.20 12.96 8.46
N ARG A 66 2.16 12.42 7.70
CA ARG A 66 3.59 12.62 7.94
C ARG A 66 3.97 14.10 7.97
N TYR A 67 3.36 14.92 7.11
CA TYR A 67 3.58 16.38 7.10
C TYR A 67 3.06 17.07 8.35
N LEU A 68 1.94 16.64 8.91
CA LEU A 68 1.50 17.15 10.21
C LEU A 68 2.46 16.77 11.33
N GLU A 69 2.98 15.54 11.30
CA GLU A 69 4.00 15.08 12.26
C GLU A 69 5.31 15.86 12.11
N LEU A 70 5.74 16.14 10.87
CA LEU A 70 6.88 16.99 10.55
C LEU A 70 6.72 18.40 11.13
N PHE A 71 5.59 19.07 10.91
CA PHE A 71 5.38 20.41 11.45
C PHE A 71 5.46 20.42 12.99
N ASN A 72 4.87 19.42 13.64
CA ASN A 72 4.96 19.28 15.10
C ASN A 72 6.41 19.03 15.57
N GLN A 73 7.16 18.19 14.86
CA GLN A 73 8.57 17.95 15.15
C GLN A 73 9.39 19.24 15.00
N ILE A 74 9.17 20.03 13.96
CA ILE A 74 9.86 21.31 13.75
C ILE A 74 9.62 22.27 14.91
N PHE A 75 8.39 22.34 15.44
CA PHE A 75 8.09 23.16 16.62
C PHE A 75 8.71 22.63 17.91
N GLN A 76 8.79 21.31 18.08
CA GLN A 76 9.49 20.69 19.21
C GLN A 76 11.00 20.99 19.17
N GLU A 77 11.59 20.94 17.98
CA GLU A 77 13.02 21.22 17.76
C GLU A 77 13.34 22.71 17.81
N SER A 78 12.39 23.57 17.45
CA SER A 78 12.53 25.02 17.48
C SER A 78 11.32 25.71 18.12
N PRO A 79 11.29 25.81 19.46
CA PRO A 79 10.28 26.61 20.16
C PRO A 79 10.24 28.07 19.70
N PHE A 80 11.37 28.59 19.22
CA PHE A 80 11.46 29.91 18.58
C PHE A 80 10.55 30.03 17.35
N LEU A 81 10.56 29.04 16.45
CA LEU A 81 9.67 29.04 15.28
C LEU A 81 8.20 28.95 15.68
N LEU A 82 7.88 28.19 16.73
CA LEU A 82 6.52 28.13 17.27
C LEU A 82 6.05 29.51 17.76
N GLN A 83 6.86 30.16 18.60
CA GLN A 83 6.56 31.49 19.12
C GLN A 83 6.38 32.52 17.98
N LYS A 84 7.22 32.46 16.94
CA LYS A 84 7.09 33.31 15.76
C LYS A 84 5.80 33.03 14.99
N CYS A 85 5.47 31.77 14.72
CA CYS A 85 4.26 31.39 13.99
C CYS A 85 2.96 31.68 14.76
N GLN A 86 3.02 31.80 16.09
CA GLN A 86 1.91 32.27 16.92
C GLN A 86 1.75 33.80 16.90
N ASN A 87 2.77 34.56 16.52
CA ASN A 87 2.70 36.02 16.47
C ASN A 87 1.87 36.53 15.27
N GLU A 88 0.92 37.42 15.51
CA GLU A 88 0.05 38.00 14.45
C GLU A 88 0.79 38.91 13.47
N HIS A 89 1.70 39.73 13.98
CA HIS A 89 2.51 40.62 13.16
C HIS A 89 3.38 39.83 12.18
N PHE A 90 4.02 38.76 12.66
CA PHE A 90 4.83 37.87 11.83
C PHE A 90 4.01 37.16 10.74
N ALA A 91 2.82 36.68 11.08
CA ALA A 91 1.92 36.13 10.06
C ALA A 91 1.55 37.16 8.99
N SER A 92 1.25 38.41 9.37
CA SER A 92 0.97 39.50 8.42
C SER A 92 2.17 39.84 7.53
N GLU A 93 3.40 39.76 8.05
CA GLU A 93 4.65 39.91 7.27
C GLU A 93 4.74 38.83 6.19
N ILE A 94 4.55 37.55 6.55
CA ILE A 94 4.53 36.43 5.58
C ILE A 94 3.45 36.64 4.50
N LEU A 95 2.23 37.03 4.90
CA LEU A 95 1.14 37.32 3.97
C LEU A 95 1.50 38.45 2.99
N HIS A 96 2.15 39.51 3.48
CA HIS A 96 2.59 40.62 2.64
C HIS A 96 3.64 40.16 1.62
N CYS A 97 4.66 39.41 2.06
CA CYS A 97 5.69 38.85 1.20
C CYS A 97 5.10 37.95 0.10
N LEU A 98 4.23 37.01 0.46
CA LEU A 98 3.59 36.12 -0.52
C LEU A 98 2.67 36.87 -1.49
N SER A 99 2.00 37.93 -1.04
CA SER A 99 1.14 38.76 -1.90
C SER A 99 1.95 39.52 -2.94
N LEU A 100 3.07 40.13 -2.53
CA LEU A 100 3.97 40.81 -3.46
C LEU A 100 4.62 39.85 -4.44
N ARG A 101 5.07 38.67 -3.96
CA ARG A 101 5.77 37.71 -4.81
C ARG A 101 4.87 37.03 -5.82
N SER A 102 3.69 36.58 -5.39
CA SER A 102 2.74 35.92 -6.29
C SER A 102 2.16 36.87 -7.32
N ARG A 103 2.04 38.18 -7.00
CA ARG A 103 1.30 39.17 -7.82
C ARG A 103 -0.17 38.80 -8.05
N HIS A 104 -0.72 37.86 -7.29
CA HIS A 104 -2.12 37.46 -7.40
C HIS A 104 -3.01 38.51 -6.69
N PRO A 105 -4.02 39.09 -7.35
CA PRO A 105 -4.78 40.23 -6.82
C PRO A 105 -5.54 39.92 -5.52
N LEU A 106 -5.87 38.65 -5.30
CA LEU A 106 -6.59 38.19 -4.11
C LEU A 106 -5.68 37.52 -3.07
N ALA A 107 -4.35 37.47 -3.27
CA ALA A 107 -3.43 36.71 -2.41
C ALA A 107 -3.62 36.99 -0.92
N ARG A 108 -3.55 38.27 -0.52
CA ARG A 108 -3.67 38.67 0.89
C ARG A 108 -5.00 38.23 1.50
N LYS A 109 -6.10 38.41 0.75
CA LYS A 109 -7.46 38.07 1.20
C LYS A 109 -7.62 36.56 1.36
N SER A 110 -7.19 35.78 0.36
CA SER A 110 -7.33 34.32 0.33
C SER A 110 -6.47 33.66 1.41
N LEU A 111 -5.23 34.11 1.57
CA LEU A 111 -4.32 33.57 2.58
C LEU A 111 -4.69 34.00 4.00
N SER A 112 -5.18 35.23 4.22
CA SER A 112 -5.73 35.64 5.52
C SER A 112 -6.90 34.75 5.91
N ARG A 113 -7.84 34.52 4.99
CA ARG A 113 -8.98 33.62 5.24
C ARG A 113 -8.53 32.20 5.58
N LEU A 114 -7.46 31.72 4.97
CA LEU A 114 -6.89 30.41 5.25
C LEU A 114 -6.32 30.31 6.68
N ILE A 115 -5.67 31.38 7.17
CA ILE A 115 -5.19 31.48 8.55
C ILE A 115 -6.38 31.44 9.53
N ASP A 116 -7.46 32.18 9.25
CA ASP A 116 -8.68 32.18 10.06
C ASP A 116 -9.33 30.77 10.15
N ILE A 117 -9.30 30.02 9.03
CA ILE A 117 -9.76 28.63 9.00
C ILE A 117 -8.89 27.73 9.89
N GLY A 118 -7.56 27.94 9.88
CA GLY A 118 -6.64 27.22 10.76
C GLY A 118 -6.90 27.50 12.24
N ASP A 119 -7.27 28.72 12.58
CA ASP A 119 -7.56 29.14 13.95
C ASP A 119 -8.86 28.51 14.48
N SER A 120 -9.95 28.63 13.71
CA SER A 120 -11.25 28.03 14.04
C SER A 120 -11.23 26.50 14.16
N ARG A 121 -10.23 25.84 13.56
CA ARG A 121 -10.08 24.38 13.56
C ARG A 121 -8.98 23.92 14.49
N ARG A 122 -9.30 23.92 15.79
CA ARG A 122 -8.44 23.38 16.88
C ARG A 122 -7.15 24.16 17.15
N GLY A 123 -7.09 25.46 16.80
CA GLY A 123 -5.91 26.29 17.12
C GLY A 123 -4.68 25.98 16.27
N ASN A 124 -4.86 25.41 15.08
CA ASN A 124 -3.78 25.03 14.17
C ASN A 124 -3.27 26.21 13.30
N ARG A 125 -3.56 27.45 13.71
CA ARG A 125 -3.11 28.68 13.05
C ARG A 125 -1.61 28.66 12.76
N HIS A 126 -0.81 28.32 13.77
CA HIS A 126 0.65 28.29 13.70
C HIS A 126 1.18 27.30 12.66
N ILE A 127 0.50 26.16 12.43
CA ILE A 127 0.87 25.19 11.38
C ILE A 127 0.66 25.80 9.99
N VAL A 128 -0.46 26.50 9.77
CA VAL A 128 -0.72 27.20 8.48
C VAL A 128 0.33 28.27 8.23
N VAL A 129 0.67 29.06 9.26
CA VAL A 129 1.70 30.10 9.16
C VAL A 129 3.07 29.49 8.82
N LEU A 130 3.43 28.35 9.43
CA LEU A 130 4.68 27.65 9.11
C LEU A 130 4.70 27.12 7.67
N ALA A 131 3.61 26.53 7.18
CA ALA A 131 3.53 26.10 5.79
C ALA A 131 3.68 27.28 4.81
N LEU A 132 3.01 28.41 5.09
CA LEU A 132 3.14 29.63 4.29
C LEU A 132 4.55 30.23 4.36
N LEU A 133 5.22 30.11 5.52
CA LEU A 133 6.62 30.50 5.68
C LEU A 133 7.53 29.66 4.78
N PHE A 134 7.35 28.34 4.72
CA PHE A 134 8.13 27.48 3.83
C PHE A 134 7.90 27.81 2.36
N ILE A 135 6.64 28.03 1.97
CA ILE A 135 6.31 28.51 0.63
C ILE A 135 7.06 29.81 0.36
N ALA A 136 6.97 30.79 1.26
CA ALA A 136 7.67 32.07 1.13
C ALA A 136 9.20 31.93 1.04
N CYS A 137 9.81 30.92 1.67
CA CYS A 137 11.25 30.70 1.62
C CYS A 137 11.71 29.93 0.38
N PHE A 138 10.92 28.97 -0.11
CA PHE A 138 11.42 27.94 -1.03
C PHE A 138 10.71 27.84 -2.38
N GLU A 139 9.51 28.39 -2.51
CA GLU A 139 8.73 28.31 -3.75
C GLU A 139 9.05 29.50 -4.69
N PRO A 140 9.24 29.30 -6.00
CA PRO A 140 9.31 30.40 -6.97
C PRO A 140 8.02 31.24 -7.05
N SER A 141 8.11 32.42 -7.67
CA SER A 141 6.96 33.34 -7.83
C SER A 141 5.78 32.73 -8.57
N ASP A 142 6.04 32.00 -9.65
CA ASP A 142 5.00 31.37 -10.47
C ASP A 142 4.31 30.24 -9.70
N GLY A 143 5.06 29.47 -8.92
CA GLY A 143 4.51 28.44 -8.03
C GLY A 143 3.62 29.03 -6.94
N CYS A 144 4.02 30.16 -6.35
CA CYS A 144 3.17 30.92 -5.43
C CYS A 144 1.85 31.37 -6.07
N PHE A 145 1.90 31.91 -7.30
CA PHE A 145 0.69 32.32 -8.02
C PHE A 145 -0.24 31.11 -8.23
N ALA A 146 0.30 29.99 -8.75
CA ALA A 146 -0.46 28.78 -9.02
C ALA A 146 -1.07 28.15 -7.75
N LEU A 147 -0.37 28.18 -6.62
CA LEU A 147 -0.94 27.75 -5.34
C LEU A 147 -2.09 28.67 -4.91
N ILE A 148 -1.87 29.98 -4.93
CA ILE A 148 -2.85 30.95 -4.43
C ILE A 148 -4.13 30.92 -5.27
N ASP A 149 -4.02 30.76 -6.59
CA ASP A 149 -5.19 30.60 -7.46
C ASP A 149 -6.04 29.38 -7.07
N ARG A 150 -5.38 28.22 -6.87
CA ARG A 150 -6.04 27.00 -6.39
C ARG A 150 -6.65 27.12 -4.99
N VAL A 151 -6.02 27.87 -4.09
CA VAL A 151 -6.54 28.16 -2.75
C VAL A 151 -7.75 29.10 -2.86
N ASN A 152 -7.65 30.14 -3.68
CA ASN A 152 -8.69 31.15 -3.89
C ASN A 152 -10.01 30.55 -4.37
N ASP A 153 -9.95 29.58 -5.30
CA ASP A 153 -11.12 28.84 -5.78
C ASP A 153 -11.92 28.16 -4.65
N ARG A 154 -11.27 27.80 -3.54
CA ARG A 154 -11.83 26.96 -2.49
C ARG A 154 -12.10 27.69 -1.16
N VAL A 155 -11.24 28.64 -0.80
CA VAL A 155 -11.20 29.22 0.56
C VAL A 155 -12.42 30.10 0.91
N PHE A 156 -13.14 30.61 -0.10
CA PHE A 156 -14.37 31.40 0.09
C PHE A 156 -15.66 30.60 -0.09
N ARG A 157 -15.55 29.29 -0.36
CA ARG A 157 -16.71 28.40 -0.54
C ARG A 157 -17.13 27.78 0.80
N CYS A 158 -17.92 26.71 0.75
CA CYS A 158 -18.40 25.99 1.93
C CYS A 158 -17.26 25.38 2.76
N GLN A 159 -17.56 24.93 3.98
CA GLN A 159 -16.56 24.41 4.92
C GLN A 159 -15.76 23.21 4.38
N SER A 160 -16.37 22.39 3.52
CA SER A 160 -15.69 21.27 2.86
C SER A 160 -14.61 21.76 1.90
N ALA A 161 -14.93 22.70 1.01
CA ALA A 161 -13.95 23.31 0.11
C ALA A 161 -12.84 24.07 0.87
N GLN A 162 -13.20 24.80 1.93
CA GLN A 162 -12.23 25.43 2.83
C GLN A 162 -11.23 24.43 3.44
N LYS A 163 -11.68 23.20 3.73
CA LYS A 163 -10.81 22.11 4.21
C LYS A 163 -9.83 21.63 3.16
N GLN A 164 -10.27 21.51 1.92
CA GLN A 164 -9.39 21.16 0.80
C GLN A 164 -8.32 22.24 0.59
N ALA A 165 -8.67 23.52 0.69
CA ALA A 165 -7.71 24.63 0.63
C ALA A 165 -6.64 24.51 1.72
N TYR A 166 -7.06 24.20 2.95
CA TYR A 166 -6.16 23.98 4.08
C TYR A 166 -5.18 22.83 3.84
N VAL A 167 -5.69 21.66 3.43
CA VAL A 167 -4.86 20.48 3.14
C VAL A 167 -3.86 20.77 2.03
N LEU A 168 -4.31 21.39 0.93
CA LEU A 168 -3.47 21.77 -0.21
C LEU A 168 -2.29 22.65 0.22
N THR A 169 -2.54 23.69 1.01
CA THR A 169 -1.46 24.60 1.45
C THR A 169 -0.46 23.91 2.36
N LEU A 170 -0.93 23.06 3.29
CA LEU A 170 -0.04 22.32 4.18
C LEU A 170 0.81 21.30 3.42
N GLN A 171 0.22 20.54 2.49
CA GLN A 171 0.96 19.60 1.65
C GLN A 171 2.03 20.31 0.83
N HIS A 172 1.67 21.44 0.20
CA HIS A 172 2.61 22.19 -0.60
C HIS A 172 3.73 22.80 0.25
N GLY A 173 3.40 23.39 1.41
CA GLY A 173 4.40 23.94 2.32
C GLY A 173 5.38 22.90 2.88
N ALA A 174 4.92 21.70 3.21
CA ALA A 174 5.81 20.62 3.61
C ALA A 174 6.65 20.10 2.44
N HIS A 175 6.06 19.93 1.25
CA HIS A 175 6.79 19.47 0.07
C HIS A 175 7.97 20.40 -0.28
N VAL A 176 7.75 21.71 -0.32
CA VAL A 176 8.83 22.67 -0.63
C VAL A 176 9.89 22.77 0.47
N TYR A 177 9.54 22.38 1.69
CA TYR A 177 10.50 22.22 2.78
C TYR A 177 11.36 20.97 2.60
N GLU A 178 10.82 19.88 2.07
CA GLU A 178 11.61 18.67 1.80
C GLU A 178 12.45 18.78 0.54
N CYS A 179 11.89 19.41 -0.49
CA CYS A 179 12.47 19.54 -1.82
C CYS A 179 12.55 21.03 -2.21
N PRO A 180 13.43 21.82 -1.57
CA PRO A 180 13.55 23.24 -1.87
C PRO A 180 14.03 23.46 -3.31
N VAL A 181 13.24 24.18 -4.11
CA VAL A 181 13.57 24.50 -5.52
C VAL A 181 14.53 25.69 -5.59
N VAL A 182 14.28 26.72 -4.77
CA VAL A 182 15.08 27.95 -4.72
C VAL A 182 15.29 28.36 -3.26
N GLU A 183 16.47 28.84 -2.90
CA GLU A 183 16.72 29.41 -1.58
C GLU A 183 16.59 30.94 -1.59
N HIS A 184 15.52 31.47 -0.98
CA HIS A 184 15.30 32.90 -0.85
C HIS A 184 15.65 33.40 0.56
N THR A 185 16.89 33.86 0.76
CA THR A 185 17.41 34.28 2.08
C THR A 185 17.08 35.71 2.49
N THR A 186 16.62 36.56 1.57
CA THR A 186 16.60 38.02 1.75
C THR A 186 15.24 38.63 2.13
N PHE A 187 14.17 37.83 2.22
CA PHE A 187 12.81 38.39 2.28
C PHE A 187 12.22 38.58 3.68
N LEU A 188 12.75 37.88 4.69
CA LEU A 188 12.28 38.04 6.08
C LEU A 188 13.18 39.03 6.80
N SER A 189 12.57 39.95 7.55
CA SER A 189 13.31 40.91 8.37
C SER A 189 14.21 40.23 9.43
N ASP A 190 13.79 39.08 9.95
CA ASP A 190 14.50 38.33 10.99
C ASP A 190 15.30 37.13 10.41
N LYS A 191 16.60 37.35 10.14
CA LYS A 191 17.53 36.31 9.64
C LYS A 191 17.60 35.07 10.53
N ARG A 192 17.26 35.17 11.83
CA ARG A 192 17.27 34.02 12.75
C ARG A 192 16.20 32.99 12.40
N VAL A 193 15.10 33.42 11.77
CA VAL A 193 14.04 32.51 11.30
C VAL A 193 14.60 31.57 10.24
N TYR A 194 15.30 32.11 9.23
CA TYR A 194 15.89 31.27 8.19
C TYR A 194 16.94 30.30 8.75
N GLY A 195 17.79 30.78 9.67
CA GLY A 195 18.76 29.93 10.37
C GLY A 195 18.09 28.77 11.12
N ALA A 196 16.97 29.04 11.82
CA ALA A 196 16.20 28.02 12.51
C ALA A 196 15.56 27.00 11.54
N ILE A 197 15.01 27.46 10.41
CA ILE A 197 14.46 26.57 9.36
C ILE A 197 15.54 25.65 8.82
N LYS A 198 16.73 26.17 8.50
CA LYS A 198 17.84 25.36 7.97
C LYS A 198 18.36 24.36 9.01
N ALA A 199 18.45 24.77 10.27
CA ALA A 199 18.86 23.87 11.35
C ALA A 199 17.89 22.70 11.53
N THR A 200 16.57 22.95 11.54
CA THR A 200 15.58 21.88 11.62
C THR A 200 15.55 21.03 10.35
N GLN A 201 15.74 21.63 9.18
CA GLN A 201 15.77 20.89 7.89
C GLN A 201 16.93 19.90 7.85
N GLN A 202 18.14 20.34 8.24
CA GLN A 202 19.31 19.46 8.30
C GLN A 202 19.12 18.32 9.30
N LYS A 203 18.53 18.61 10.46
CA LYS A 203 18.25 17.60 11.48
C LYS A 203 17.14 16.63 11.03
N TYR A 204 16.09 17.14 10.40
CA TYR A 204 15.04 16.33 9.80
C TYR A 204 15.61 15.40 8.73
N ILE A 205 16.42 15.90 7.79
CA ILE A 205 17.06 15.05 6.79
C ILE A 205 17.86 13.94 7.47
N ARG A 206 18.67 14.23 8.50
CA ARG A 206 19.42 13.20 9.24
C ARG A 206 18.54 12.19 9.99
N ASN A 207 17.47 12.65 10.64
CA ASN A 207 16.65 11.84 11.54
C ASN A 207 15.51 11.11 10.83
N HIS A 208 14.99 11.70 9.76
CA HIS A 208 13.98 11.06 8.93
C HIS A 208 14.53 9.73 8.45
N PHE A 209 15.82 9.66 8.11
CA PHE A 209 16.55 8.43 7.78
C PHE A 209 16.60 7.33 8.86
N ALA A 210 16.24 7.65 10.11
CA ALA A 210 16.28 6.71 11.24
C ALA A 210 14.88 6.33 11.77
N ALA A 211 13.83 7.08 11.41
CA ALA A 211 12.51 6.99 12.04
C ALA A 211 11.51 6.06 11.32
N SER A 212 11.90 5.44 10.20
CA SER A 212 11.08 4.42 9.50
C SER A 212 10.89 3.14 10.36
N SER A 213 11.62 3.00 11.47
CA SER A 213 11.61 1.86 12.40
C SER A 213 10.34 1.68 13.25
N LYS A 214 9.27 2.45 13.00
CA LYS A 214 7.99 2.30 13.73
C LYS A 214 7.09 1.19 13.19
N MET A 215 7.45 0.57 12.06
CA MET A 215 6.78 -0.66 11.63
C MET A 215 7.37 -1.81 12.47
N GLU A 216 6.64 -2.21 13.51
CA GLU A 216 7.06 -3.34 14.34
C GLU A 216 7.18 -4.61 13.46
N GLN A 217 8.38 -5.20 13.44
CA GLN A 217 8.69 -6.53 12.89
C GLN A 217 8.56 -6.70 11.36
N ILE A 218 9.18 -5.84 10.56
CA ILE A 218 9.37 -6.15 9.13
C ILE A 218 10.51 -7.19 8.97
N PRO A 219 10.38 -8.21 8.09
CA PRO A 219 11.45 -9.20 7.85
C PRO A 219 12.81 -8.57 7.49
N VAL A 220 12.83 -7.54 6.63
CA VAL A 220 14.08 -6.85 6.28
C VAL A 220 14.77 -6.21 7.48
N ASP A 221 14.02 -5.62 8.42
CA ASP A 221 14.59 -4.97 9.60
C ASP A 221 15.25 -5.98 10.54
N GLN A 222 14.69 -7.20 10.64
CA GLN A 222 15.28 -8.28 11.41
C GLN A 222 16.64 -8.67 10.83
N MET A 223 16.71 -8.96 9.52
CA MET A 223 17.97 -9.31 8.84
C MET A 223 19.00 -8.18 8.91
N ILE A 224 18.57 -6.93 8.69
CA ILE A 224 19.43 -5.75 8.79
C ILE A 224 20.01 -5.59 10.20
N SER A 225 19.23 -5.93 11.23
CA SER A 225 19.63 -5.81 12.63
C SER A 225 20.51 -6.98 13.09
N SER A 226 20.24 -8.21 12.68
CA SER A 226 20.94 -9.40 13.20
C SER A 226 22.22 -9.77 12.45
N GLU A 227 22.30 -9.50 11.13
CA GLU A 227 23.33 -10.13 10.26
C GLU A 227 24.38 -9.17 9.73
N LEU A 228 24.17 -7.85 9.86
CA LEU A 228 25.00 -6.85 9.22
C LEU A 228 25.83 -6.01 10.20
N CYS A 229 27.05 -5.67 9.78
CA CYS A 229 27.87 -4.66 10.46
C CYS A 229 27.26 -3.26 10.32
N ASP A 230 27.63 -2.33 11.21
CA ASP A 230 27.01 -1.00 11.31
C ASP A 230 27.03 -0.19 9.99
N ASN A 231 28.11 -0.30 9.21
CA ASN A 231 28.22 0.39 7.92
C ASN A 231 27.19 -0.13 6.91
N LYS A 232 27.09 -1.45 6.75
CA LYS A 232 26.11 -2.08 5.84
C LYS A 232 24.68 -1.83 6.33
N ARG A 233 24.45 -1.93 7.64
CA ARG A 233 23.14 -1.62 8.24
C ARG A 233 22.65 -0.23 7.85
N THR A 234 23.54 0.77 7.91
CA THR A 234 23.23 2.16 7.53
C THR A 234 22.92 2.27 6.04
N GLU A 235 23.70 1.60 5.19
CA GLU A 235 23.52 1.60 3.73
C GLU A 235 22.19 0.97 3.32
N TYR A 236 21.90 -0.28 3.73
CA TYR A 236 20.65 -0.96 3.41
C TYR A 236 19.44 -0.22 4.00
N GLY A 237 19.55 0.29 5.23
CA GLY A 237 18.49 1.11 5.84
C GLY A 237 18.16 2.36 5.02
N ALA A 238 19.17 3.04 4.47
CA ALA A 238 18.96 4.20 3.60
C ALA A 238 18.23 3.84 2.30
N HIS A 239 18.57 2.70 1.68
CA HIS A 239 17.89 2.21 0.47
C HIS A 239 16.44 1.80 0.75
N LEU A 240 16.19 1.05 1.83
CA LEU A 240 14.83 0.65 2.24
C LEU A 240 13.96 1.87 2.49
N GLN A 241 14.48 2.87 3.19
CA GLN A 241 13.76 4.11 3.41
C GLN A 241 13.46 4.86 2.12
N LYS A 242 14.43 4.91 1.20
CA LYS A 242 14.23 5.53 -0.11
C LYS A 242 13.08 4.82 -0.85
N VAL A 243 13.03 3.48 -0.83
CA VAL A 243 11.90 2.70 -1.34
C VAL A 243 10.59 3.05 -0.63
N HIS A 244 10.55 3.11 0.70
CA HIS A 244 9.35 3.47 1.48
C HIS A 244 8.82 4.86 1.14
N SER A 245 9.70 5.85 0.93
CA SER A 245 9.31 7.21 0.55
C SER A 245 8.63 7.24 -0.82
N MET A 246 9.18 6.50 -1.80
CA MET A 246 8.59 6.37 -3.13
C MET A 246 7.25 5.63 -3.11
N ILE A 247 7.12 4.61 -2.27
CA ILE A 247 5.88 3.87 -2.07
C ILE A 247 4.83 4.73 -1.39
N GLU A 248 5.20 5.59 -0.43
CA GLU A 248 4.28 6.56 0.17
C GLU A 248 3.70 7.50 -0.90
N ASP A 249 4.53 8.04 -1.80
CA ASP A 249 4.07 8.87 -2.94
C ASP A 249 3.07 8.11 -3.80
N TYR A 250 3.47 6.91 -4.22
CA TYR A 250 2.68 6.08 -5.10
C TYR A 250 1.34 5.73 -4.46
N LEU A 251 1.34 5.31 -3.20
CA LEU A 251 0.13 4.86 -2.51
C LEU A 251 -0.85 6.00 -2.24
N ASP A 252 -0.39 7.23 -1.98
CA ASP A 252 -1.30 8.37 -1.89
C ASP A 252 -2.03 8.58 -3.22
N ALA A 253 -1.31 8.59 -4.35
CA ALA A 253 -1.91 8.70 -5.68
C ALA A 253 -2.82 7.50 -6.03
N HIS A 254 -2.40 6.28 -5.67
CA HIS A 254 -3.17 5.06 -5.91
C HIS A 254 -4.47 5.05 -5.10
N LYS A 255 -4.43 5.47 -3.83
CA LYS A 255 -5.63 5.63 -2.99
C LYS A 255 -6.61 6.63 -3.55
N GLU A 256 -6.13 7.78 -4.04
CA GLU A 256 -6.99 8.76 -4.72
C GLU A 256 -7.62 8.17 -5.99
N ASN A 257 -6.84 7.48 -6.82
CA ASN A 257 -7.34 6.87 -8.05
C ASN A 257 -8.32 5.72 -7.78
N ALA A 258 -8.08 4.90 -6.76
CA ALA A 258 -9.00 3.84 -6.32
C ALA A 258 -10.31 4.42 -5.78
N PHE A 259 -10.22 5.46 -4.96
CA PHE A 259 -11.39 6.19 -4.47
C PHE A 259 -12.20 6.79 -5.62
N LYS A 260 -11.49 7.39 -6.57
CA LYS A 260 -12.08 8.02 -7.75
C LYS A 260 -12.84 6.99 -8.60
N SER A 261 -12.20 5.86 -8.88
CA SER A 261 -12.74 4.79 -9.73
C SER A 261 -13.88 4.00 -9.06
N ALA A 262 -13.80 3.75 -7.75
CA ALA A 262 -14.79 2.93 -7.04
C ALA A 262 -16.02 3.73 -6.56
N LEU A 263 -15.85 5.03 -6.27
CA LEU A 263 -16.83 5.80 -5.50
C LEU A 263 -17.22 7.12 -6.16
N GLN A 264 -16.24 7.99 -6.42
CA GLN A 264 -16.49 9.37 -6.82
C GLN A 264 -17.05 9.48 -8.25
N GLU A 265 -16.35 8.92 -9.24
CA GLU A 265 -16.73 9.03 -10.65
C GLU A 265 -17.94 8.18 -11.00
N PRO A 266 -18.14 6.96 -10.44
CA PRO A 266 -19.41 6.26 -10.55
C PRO A 266 -20.60 7.08 -10.02
N ALA A 267 -20.41 7.82 -8.92
CA ALA A 267 -21.47 8.67 -8.39
C ALA A 267 -21.77 9.86 -9.31
N ARG A 268 -20.74 10.51 -9.85
CA ARG A 268 -20.91 11.60 -10.83
C ARG A 268 -21.59 11.11 -12.11
N PHE A 269 -21.14 9.98 -12.65
CA PHE A 269 -21.74 9.35 -13.82
C PHE A 269 -23.21 9.01 -13.58
N TYR A 270 -23.54 8.43 -12.43
CA TYR A 270 -24.92 8.14 -12.07
C TYR A 270 -25.81 9.39 -12.05
N PHE A 271 -25.36 10.49 -11.43
CA PHE A 271 -26.12 11.75 -11.41
C PHE A 271 -26.19 12.42 -12.78
N GLU A 272 -25.17 12.28 -13.63
CA GLU A 272 -25.20 12.69 -15.04
C GLU A 272 -26.32 11.95 -15.79
N LEU A 273 -26.40 10.62 -15.65
CA LEU A 273 -27.45 9.83 -16.28
C LEU A 273 -28.85 10.17 -15.73
N CYS A 274 -28.94 10.54 -14.46
CA CYS A 274 -30.18 11.04 -13.85
C CYS A 274 -30.56 12.47 -14.30
N ARG A 275 -29.67 13.16 -15.04
CA ARG A 275 -29.77 14.59 -15.39
C ARG A 275 -29.85 15.52 -14.17
N ASP A 276 -29.20 15.15 -13.07
CA ASP A 276 -29.12 15.93 -11.84
C ASP A 276 -27.75 16.63 -11.71
N ILE A 277 -27.61 17.74 -12.42
CA ILE A 277 -26.36 18.51 -12.48
C ILE A 277 -25.97 19.05 -11.09
N CYS A 278 -26.96 19.39 -10.26
CA CYS A 278 -26.73 19.90 -8.92
C CYS A 278 -26.04 18.85 -8.05
N HIS A 279 -26.60 17.64 -7.98
CA HIS A 279 -26.00 16.56 -7.19
C HIS A 279 -24.67 16.10 -7.78
N LYS A 280 -24.55 16.03 -9.10
CA LYS A 280 -23.27 15.74 -9.78
C LYS A 280 -22.15 16.66 -9.31
N ASN A 281 -22.39 17.97 -9.29
CA ASN A 281 -21.40 18.96 -8.86
C ASN A 281 -21.11 18.88 -7.35
N HIS A 282 -22.08 18.44 -6.55
CA HIS A 282 -21.91 18.25 -5.10
C HIS A 282 -21.21 16.93 -4.72
N VAL A 283 -21.01 15.97 -5.63
CA VAL A 283 -20.20 14.77 -5.37
C VAL A 283 -18.79 15.16 -4.91
N ASN A 284 -18.14 16.09 -5.61
CA ASN A 284 -16.76 16.50 -5.32
C ASN A 284 -16.61 17.42 -4.09
N VAL A 285 -17.74 17.81 -3.47
CA VAL A 285 -17.76 18.78 -2.38
C VAL A 285 -18.32 18.15 -1.11
N HIS A 286 -19.56 17.65 -1.14
CA HIS A 286 -20.24 17.07 0.02
C HIS A 286 -20.28 15.54 -0.05
N GLY A 287 -20.55 14.98 -1.23
CA GLY A 287 -20.58 13.52 -1.41
C GLY A 287 -19.26 12.84 -1.04
N LEU A 288 -18.16 13.51 -1.39
CA LEU A 288 -16.79 13.15 -1.04
C LEU A 288 -16.65 12.81 0.45
N ASN A 289 -17.24 13.61 1.34
CA ASN A 289 -17.13 13.40 2.79
C ASN A 289 -17.77 12.08 3.21
N GLY A 290 -18.93 11.73 2.65
CA GLY A 290 -19.63 10.48 2.92
C GLY A 290 -18.85 9.26 2.45
N TYR A 291 -18.33 9.29 1.22
CA TYR A 291 -17.56 8.19 0.66
C TYR A 291 -16.19 8.03 1.34
N LEU A 292 -15.50 9.11 1.71
CA LEU A 292 -14.26 9.05 2.49
C LEU A 292 -14.50 8.42 3.87
N CYS A 293 -15.61 8.80 4.52
CA CYS A 293 -16.03 8.23 5.80
C CYS A 293 -16.41 6.74 5.67
N LEU A 294 -16.99 6.32 4.54
CA LEU A 294 -17.24 4.90 4.25
C LEU A 294 -15.92 4.12 4.21
N VAL A 295 -14.95 4.57 3.42
CA VAL A 295 -13.66 3.89 3.26
C VAL A 295 -12.89 3.82 4.58
N ARG A 296 -12.83 4.94 5.31
CA ARG A 296 -12.20 4.97 6.64
C ARG A 296 -12.90 4.07 7.63
N GLY A 297 -14.24 4.07 7.66
CA GLY A 297 -15.01 3.23 8.58
C GLY A 297 -14.90 1.74 8.26
N TRP A 298 -14.87 1.34 6.99
CA TRP A 298 -14.83 -0.08 6.61
C TRP A 298 -13.44 -0.71 6.77
N PHE A 299 -12.39 0.03 6.37
CA PHE A 299 -11.03 -0.50 6.23
C PHE A 299 -10.00 0.19 7.13
N GLY A 300 -10.32 1.31 7.77
CA GLY A 300 -9.31 2.15 8.43
C GLY A 300 -8.41 2.93 7.48
N PHE A 301 -8.72 2.94 6.17
CA PHE A 301 -7.94 3.67 5.17
C PHE A 301 -7.93 5.17 5.47
N GLN A 302 -6.73 5.72 5.52
CA GLN A 302 -6.53 7.15 5.48
C GLN A 302 -6.16 7.53 4.05
N LEU A 303 -6.99 8.38 3.44
CA LEU A 303 -6.70 9.01 2.15
C LEU A 303 -5.98 10.35 2.37
N PRO A 304 -5.24 10.86 1.37
CA PRO A 304 -4.67 12.22 1.37
C PRO A 304 -5.75 13.33 1.32
N MET A 305 -7.02 12.98 1.53
CA MET A 305 -8.14 13.89 1.72
C MET A 305 -8.75 13.67 3.11
N ILE A 306 -9.02 14.76 3.83
CA ILE A 306 -9.63 14.67 5.16
C ILE A 306 -11.14 14.99 5.07
N PRO A 307 -12.05 14.05 5.40
CA PRO A 307 -13.49 14.32 5.33
C PRO A 307 -13.93 15.31 6.40
N LEU A 308 -14.87 16.19 6.06
CA LEU A 308 -15.68 16.94 7.04
C LEU A 308 -16.76 16.00 7.61
N VAL A 309 -16.48 15.40 8.77
CA VAL A 309 -17.27 14.31 9.35
C VAL A 309 -18.68 14.75 9.76
N ASP A 310 -18.84 16.01 10.12
CA ASP A 310 -20.08 16.66 10.54
C ASP A 310 -20.82 17.32 9.38
N ASP A 311 -20.43 17.05 8.13
CA ASP A 311 -21.09 17.60 6.94
C ASP A 311 -22.53 17.07 6.81
N VAL A 312 -23.50 17.89 7.22
CA VAL A 312 -24.94 17.62 7.13
C VAL A 312 -25.46 17.65 5.69
N ASP A 313 -24.67 18.19 4.76
CA ASP A 313 -25.00 18.28 3.34
C ASP A 313 -24.46 17.09 2.53
N THR A 314 -23.86 16.08 3.19
CA THR A 314 -23.31 14.86 2.56
C THR A 314 -24.30 14.20 1.58
N PHE A 315 -25.60 14.26 1.88
CA PHE A 315 -26.66 13.70 1.04
C PHE A 315 -26.73 14.33 -0.37
N LYS A 316 -26.24 15.57 -0.56
CA LYS A 316 -26.28 16.28 -1.86
C LYS A 316 -25.37 15.65 -2.92
N GLY A 317 -24.44 14.77 -2.54
CA GLY A 317 -23.51 14.13 -3.48
C GLY A 317 -23.39 12.62 -3.30
N CYS A 318 -24.28 12.00 -2.52
CA CYS A 318 -24.25 10.56 -2.25
C CYS A 318 -25.59 9.91 -2.58
N ALA A 319 -25.53 8.72 -3.17
CA ALA A 319 -26.68 7.87 -3.43
C ALA A 319 -26.27 6.39 -3.45
N ASP A 320 -27.27 5.50 -3.41
CA ASP A 320 -27.10 4.05 -3.65
C ASP A 320 -26.89 3.76 -5.15
N VAL A 321 -25.86 4.39 -5.73
CA VAL A 321 -25.55 4.42 -7.17
C VAL A 321 -25.32 3.03 -7.76
N TRP A 322 -24.74 2.09 -7.00
CA TRP A 322 -24.51 0.73 -7.51
C TRP A 322 -25.79 -0.09 -7.65
N LYS A 323 -26.90 0.28 -6.98
CA LYS A 323 -28.23 -0.26 -7.32
C LYS A 323 -28.87 0.43 -8.51
N GLY A 324 -28.45 1.66 -8.81
CA GLY A 324 -28.93 2.46 -9.91
C GLY A 324 -28.20 2.21 -11.23
N LEU A 325 -27.00 1.64 -11.18
CA LEU A 325 -26.14 1.37 -12.33
C LEU A 325 -26.11 -0.12 -12.71
N ASP A 326 -25.80 -0.38 -13.98
CA ASP A 326 -25.50 -1.72 -14.48
C ASP A 326 -24.12 -2.23 -14.05
N GLU A 327 -23.93 -3.56 -13.99
CA GLU A 327 -22.62 -4.14 -13.70
C GLU A 327 -21.62 -3.87 -14.84
N ASP A 328 -22.10 -3.62 -16.06
CA ASP A 328 -21.26 -3.16 -17.18
C ASP A 328 -20.55 -1.83 -16.85
N ALA A 329 -21.18 -0.96 -16.05
CA ALA A 329 -20.51 0.25 -15.57
C ALA A 329 -19.34 -0.09 -14.65
N TRP A 330 -19.49 -1.08 -13.76
CA TRP A 330 -18.39 -1.53 -12.91
C TRP A 330 -17.25 -2.11 -13.76
N THR A 331 -17.54 -2.96 -14.74
CA THR A 331 -16.54 -3.50 -15.68
C THR A 331 -15.71 -2.38 -16.31
N ALA A 332 -16.35 -1.28 -16.73
CA ALA A 332 -15.66 -0.12 -17.29
C ALA A 332 -14.79 0.64 -16.27
N PHE A 333 -15.28 0.84 -15.05
CA PHE A 333 -14.55 1.54 -13.97
C PHE A 333 -13.43 0.70 -13.35
N SER A 334 -13.56 -0.63 -13.31
CA SER A 334 -12.54 -1.54 -12.79
C SER A 334 -11.41 -1.83 -13.78
N ASP A 335 -11.60 -1.51 -15.06
CA ASP A 335 -10.58 -1.71 -16.09
C ASP A 335 -9.29 -0.93 -15.76
N PRO A 336 -8.12 -1.59 -15.68
CA PRO A 336 -6.84 -0.94 -15.39
C PRO A 336 -6.52 0.25 -16.30
N LYS A 337 -7.03 0.27 -17.55
CA LYS A 337 -6.83 1.38 -18.49
C LYS A 337 -7.63 2.63 -18.12
N ASN A 338 -8.68 2.47 -17.31
CA ASN A 338 -9.60 3.53 -16.89
C ASN A 338 -9.38 3.97 -15.44
N PHE A 339 -8.49 3.29 -14.71
CA PHE A 339 -8.15 3.59 -13.33
C PHE A 339 -7.77 5.07 -13.12
N GLY A 340 -8.51 5.76 -12.26
CA GLY A 340 -8.32 7.16 -11.90
C GLY A 340 -8.80 8.18 -12.94
N LYS A 341 -9.38 7.75 -14.07
CA LYS A 341 -9.94 8.68 -15.06
C LYS A 341 -11.24 9.29 -14.57
N ASP A 342 -11.52 10.51 -15.04
CA ASP A 342 -12.87 11.08 -14.94
C ASP A 342 -13.83 10.28 -15.82
N PHE A 343 -15.09 10.14 -15.42
CA PHE A 343 -16.04 9.32 -16.17
C PHE A 343 -16.25 9.82 -17.61
N GLU A 344 -16.11 11.13 -17.83
CA GLU A 344 -16.20 11.75 -19.15
C GLU A 344 -15.10 11.25 -20.12
N GLY A 345 -13.99 10.72 -19.60
CA GLY A 345 -12.89 10.16 -20.38
C GLY A 345 -13.00 8.66 -20.66
N ILE A 346 -14.05 7.98 -20.18
CA ILE A 346 -14.23 6.52 -20.30
C ILE A 346 -15.23 6.23 -21.42
N LYS A 347 -14.74 5.70 -22.55
CA LYS A 347 -15.54 5.52 -23.78
C LYS A 347 -16.61 4.45 -23.67
N GLU A 348 -16.40 3.47 -22.80
CA GLU A 348 -17.32 2.36 -22.59
C GLU A 348 -18.60 2.79 -21.86
N LEU A 349 -18.55 3.88 -21.10
CA LEU A 349 -19.68 4.40 -20.35
C LEU A 349 -20.73 5.02 -21.27
N ASN A 350 -21.99 4.63 -21.08
CA ASN A 350 -23.10 5.13 -21.90
C ASN A 350 -24.43 5.13 -21.13
N SER A 351 -25.44 5.80 -21.70
CA SER A 351 -26.73 6.03 -21.02
C SER A 351 -27.57 4.77 -20.77
N SER A 352 -27.30 3.67 -21.47
CA SER A 352 -28.03 2.39 -21.24
C SER A 352 -27.67 1.73 -19.91
N MET A 353 -26.56 2.14 -19.28
CA MET A 353 -26.11 1.62 -17.99
C MET A 353 -26.92 2.14 -16.79
N LEU A 354 -27.92 3.01 -17.00
CA LEU A 354 -28.83 3.44 -15.94
C LEU A 354 -29.96 2.41 -15.75
N LYS A 355 -29.90 1.63 -14.66
CA LYS A 355 -31.01 0.75 -14.23
C LYS A 355 -32.15 1.51 -13.58
N SER A 356 -31.84 2.47 -12.71
CA SER A 356 -32.89 3.19 -11.97
C SER A 356 -32.40 4.51 -11.38
N ALA A 357 -33.04 5.61 -11.77
CA ALA A 357 -32.79 6.93 -11.21
C ALA A 357 -33.36 7.13 -9.79
N LYS A 358 -34.19 6.21 -9.28
CA LYS A 358 -34.92 6.41 -8.01
C LYS A 358 -34.02 6.55 -6.79
N TYR A 359 -32.80 6.00 -6.84
CA TYR A 359 -31.85 6.03 -5.73
C TYR A 359 -31.17 7.38 -5.55
N GLY A 360 -31.27 8.27 -6.53
CA GLY A 360 -30.77 9.65 -6.49
C GLY A 360 -31.88 10.69 -6.43
N LYS A 361 -33.16 10.29 -6.48
CA LYS A 361 -34.29 11.22 -6.51
C LYS A 361 -34.67 11.64 -5.10
N GLY A 362 -34.24 12.84 -4.74
CA GLY A 362 -34.65 13.53 -3.52
C GLY A 362 -33.79 13.22 -2.29
N PRO A 363 -33.91 14.08 -1.25
CA PRO A 363 -33.04 14.02 -0.08
C PRO A 363 -33.21 12.73 0.73
N ASP A 364 -34.41 12.12 0.74
CA ASP A 364 -34.69 10.93 1.53
C ASP A 364 -33.97 9.69 0.99
N ALA A 365 -33.87 9.55 -0.34
CA ALA A 365 -33.13 8.44 -0.96
C ALA A 365 -31.65 8.51 -0.58
N ALA A 366 -31.03 9.68 -0.72
CA ALA A 366 -29.64 9.91 -0.36
C ALA A 366 -29.41 9.73 1.16
N ARG A 367 -30.26 10.30 2.01
CA ARG A 367 -30.19 10.14 3.48
C ARG A 367 -30.38 8.70 3.93
N SER A 368 -31.19 7.90 3.22
CA SER A 368 -31.30 6.46 3.49
C SER A 368 -30.00 5.69 3.23
N PHE A 369 -29.13 6.24 2.37
CA PHE A 369 -27.82 5.68 2.03
C PHE A 369 -26.70 6.18 2.96
N VAL A 370 -26.59 7.48 3.24
CA VAL A 370 -25.51 8.04 4.10
C VAL A 370 -25.88 8.29 5.57
N GLY A 371 -27.17 8.30 5.90
CA GLY A 371 -27.63 8.73 7.22
C GLY A 371 -27.66 10.25 7.37
N ALA A 372 -27.48 10.72 8.62
CA ALA A 372 -27.64 12.14 8.95
C ALA A 372 -26.48 13.03 8.49
N ASN A 373 -25.26 12.49 8.44
CA ASN A 373 -24.02 13.16 8.05
C ASN A 373 -22.94 12.12 7.71
N ALA A 374 -21.75 12.57 7.32
CA ALA A 374 -20.65 11.67 6.96
C ALA A 374 -20.21 10.75 8.12
N ALA A 375 -20.23 11.22 9.37
CA ALA A 375 -19.92 10.39 10.55
C ALA A 375 -20.91 9.24 10.74
N ALA A 376 -22.18 9.42 10.37
CA ALA A 376 -23.16 8.34 10.39
C ALA A 376 -22.82 7.24 9.36
N THR A 377 -22.33 7.62 8.17
CA THR A 377 -21.81 6.67 7.17
C THR A 377 -20.62 5.89 7.73
N GLU A 378 -19.66 6.56 8.36
CA GLU A 378 -18.49 5.92 8.95
C GLU A 378 -18.87 4.89 10.00
N LYS A 379 -19.76 5.25 10.94
CA LYS A 379 -20.24 4.33 11.97
C LYS A 379 -20.91 3.10 11.37
N ARG A 380 -21.71 3.27 10.30
CA ARG A 380 -22.36 2.16 9.59
C ARG A 380 -21.36 1.28 8.84
N ALA A 381 -20.35 1.86 8.23
CA ALA A 381 -19.27 1.14 7.57
C ALA A 381 -18.44 0.32 8.57
N ASN A 382 -18.12 0.91 9.73
CA ASN A 382 -17.44 0.21 10.84
C ASN A 382 -18.28 -0.96 11.37
N ASN A 383 -19.60 -0.83 11.36
CA ASN A 383 -20.54 -1.91 11.71
C ASN A 383 -20.82 -2.89 10.55
N LYS A 384 -20.07 -2.80 9.45
CA LYS A 384 -20.18 -3.67 8.26
C LYS A 384 -21.60 -3.73 7.69
N ASP A 385 -22.27 -2.57 7.61
CA ASP A 385 -23.61 -2.46 7.03
C ASP A 385 -23.64 -3.01 5.60
N ARG A 386 -24.50 -4.02 5.38
CA ARG A 386 -24.65 -4.71 4.09
C ARG A 386 -24.97 -3.79 2.92
N LYS A 387 -25.60 -2.62 3.16
CA LYS A 387 -25.85 -1.63 2.08
C LYS A 387 -24.57 -1.00 1.55
N LEU A 388 -23.51 -0.95 2.35
CA LEU A 388 -22.22 -0.36 1.98
C LEU A 388 -21.25 -1.40 1.42
N PHE A 389 -21.56 -2.69 1.56
CA PHE A 389 -20.72 -3.80 1.09
C PHE A 389 -20.30 -3.68 -0.39
N PRO A 390 -21.19 -3.37 -1.36
CA PRO A 390 -20.78 -3.26 -2.76
C PRO A 390 -19.74 -2.16 -3.00
N TYR A 391 -19.76 -1.11 -2.18
CA TYR A 391 -18.80 0.00 -2.26
C TYR A 391 -17.45 -0.40 -1.68
N ALA A 392 -17.48 -1.13 -0.56
CA ALA A 392 -16.28 -1.67 0.06
C ALA A 392 -15.60 -2.68 -0.88
N GLU A 393 -16.34 -3.65 -1.42
CA GLU A 393 -15.84 -4.65 -2.37
C GLU A 393 -15.17 -4.01 -3.60
N LYS A 394 -15.84 -3.02 -4.21
CA LYS A 394 -15.31 -2.31 -5.38
C LYS A 394 -14.08 -1.46 -5.05
N PHE A 395 -14.00 -0.86 -3.87
CA PHE A 395 -12.80 -0.15 -3.43
C PHE A 395 -11.64 -1.12 -3.17
N ALA A 396 -11.91 -2.23 -2.47
CA ALA A 396 -10.91 -3.24 -2.12
C ALA A 396 -10.31 -3.95 -3.35
N HIS A 397 -11.07 -4.07 -4.45
CA HIS A 397 -10.58 -4.61 -5.72
C HIS A 397 -9.27 -3.95 -6.17
N PHE A 398 -9.14 -2.63 -6.02
CA PHE A 398 -7.94 -1.90 -6.43
C PHE A 398 -6.73 -2.09 -5.51
N PHE A 399 -6.93 -2.79 -4.38
CA PHE A 399 -5.89 -3.19 -3.44
C PHE A 399 -5.70 -4.70 -3.39
N SER A 400 -6.28 -5.43 -4.35
CA SER A 400 -5.95 -6.84 -4.54
C SER A 400 -4.49 -6.97 -4.96
N LYS A 401 -3.89 -8.12 -4.64
CA LYS A 401 -2.52 -8.45 -5.03
C LYS A 401 -2.31 -8.23 -6.54
N ASP A 402 -3.19 -8.79 -7.37
CA ASP A 402 -3.09 -8.72 -8.83
C ASP A 402 -3.16 -7.29 -9.39
N PHE A 403 -3.96 -6.42 -8.77
CA PHE A 403 -4.12 -5.05 -9.26
C PHE A 403 -3.02 -4.14 -8.74
N LEU A 404 -2.79 -4.16 -7.42
CA LEU A 404 -1.90 -3.22 -6.77
C LEU A 404 -0.43 -3.53 -7.04
N VAL A 405 0.01 -4.77 -6.80
CA VAL A 405 1.44 -5.13 -6.83
C VAL A 405 2.02 -4.91 -8.22
N LYS A 406 1.31 -5.39 -9.25
CA LYS A 406 1.72 -5.19 -10.64
C LYS A 406 1.88 -3.71 -10.98
N ARG A 407 0.84 -2.91 -10.74
CA ARG A 407 0.87 -1.47 -11.07
C ARG A 407 1.90 -0.72 -10.23
N MET A 408 2.06 -1.07 -8.96
CA MET A 408 3.02 -0.42 -8.06
C MET A 408 4.43 -0.65 -8.54
N PHE A 409 4.78 -1.90 -8.82
CA PHE A 409 6.10 -2.23 -9.34
C PHE A 409 6.37 -1.58 -10.70
N GLU A 410 5.46 -1.73 -11.67
CA GLU A 410 5.66 -1.20 -13.03
C GLU A 410 5.79 0.33 -13.04
N VAL A 411 4.96 1.05 -12.27
CA VAL A 411 4.99 2.53 -12.23
C VAL A 411 6.26 3.04 -11.54
N LEU A 412 6.67 2.42 -10.45
CA LEU A 412 7.88 2.80 -9.72
C LEU A 412 9.14 2.44 -10.50
N ASN A 413 9.19 1.24 -11.08
CA ASN A 413 10.32 0.77 -11.89
C ASN A 413 10.51 1.56 -13.19
N ALA A 414 9.45 2.14 -13.74
CA ALA A 414 9.55 3.02 -14.90
C ALA A 414 10.17 4.39 -14.58
N GLU A 415 10.29 4.77 -13.30
CA GLU A 415 10.88 6.03 -12.81
C GLU A 415 10.40 7.29 -13.56
N THR A 416 9.15 7.28 -14.04
CA THR A 416 8.61 8.34 -14.92
C THR A 416 8.37 9.67 -14.21
N LYS A 417 8.31 9.65 -12.87
CA LYS A 417 8.19 10.85 -12.03
C LYS A 417 9.51 11.16 -11.33
N PRO A 418 9.85 12.45 -11.13
CA PRO A 418 11.03 12.84 -10.36
C PRO A 418 11.11 12.18 -8.97
N GLU A 419 9.96 12.01 -8.31
CA GLU A 419 9.87 11.41 -6.99
C GLU A 419 10.28 9.93 -6.98
N TYR A 420 10.23 9.24 -8.12
CA TYR A 420 10.52 7.80 -8.25
C TYR A 420 11.97 7.50 -8.70
N ILE A 421 12.79 8.54 -8.91
CA ILE A 421 14.14 8.35 -9.48
C ILE A 421 15.05 7.59 -8.50
N GLY A 422 15.66 6.51 -9.02
CA GLY A 422 16.50 5.60 -8.27
C GLY A 422 15.73 4.60 -7.42
N PHE A 423 14.45 4.34 -7.73
CA PHE A 423 13.71 3.19 -7.23
C PHE A 423 14.44 1.89 -7.59
N LYS A 424 14.78 1.70 -8.87
CA LYS A 424 15.46 0.49 -9.36
C LYS A 424 16.79 0.30 -8.65
N ALA A 425 17.62 1.33 -8.64
CA ALA A 425 18.92 1.30 -7.98
C ALA A 425 18.82 0.96 -6.47
N SER A 426 17.77 1.44 -5.79
CA SER A 426 17.57 1.14 -4.37
C SER A 426 17.10 -0.29 -4.15
N CYS A 427 16.24 -0.82 -5.03
CA CYS A 427 15.79 -2.21 -4.96
C CYS A 427 16.93 -3.18 -5.29
N ASP A 428 17.74 -2.89 -6.32
CA ASP A 428 18.92 -3.67 -6.68
C ASP A 428 19.96 -3.67 -5.55
N ALA A 429 20.12 -2.54 -4.83
CA ALA A 429 20.98 -2.48 -3.65
C ALA A 429 20.47 -3.36 -2.50
N LEU A 430 19.15 -3.47 -2.32
CA LEU A 430 18.53 -4.32 -1.28
C LEU A 430 18.53 -5.81 -1.65
N PHE A 431 18.49 -6.14 -2.94
CA PHE A 431 18.28 -7.49 -3.42
C PHE A 431 19.31 -8.53 -2.94
N PRO A 432 20.63 -8.25 -2.82
CA PRO A 432 21.58 -9.21 -2.28
C PRO A 432 21.23 -9.73 -0.88
N LEU A 433 20.65 -8.87 -0.04
CA LEU A 433 20.21 -9.26 1.30
C LEU A 433 18.98 -10.17 1.23
N PHE A 434 17.99 -9.80 0.42
CA PHE A 434 16.81 -10.62 0.15
C PHE A 434 17.19 -11.99 -0.43
N LYS A 435 18.03 -12.02 -1.47
CA LYS A 435 18.58 -13.23 -2.10
C LYS A 435 19.21 -14.17 -1.07
N THR A 436 20.02 -13.64 -0.16
CA THR A 436 20.69 -14.42 0.89
C THR A 436 19.68 -15.03 1.86
N GLY A 437 18.65 -14.27 2.26
CA GLY A 437 17.62 -14.76 3.19
C GLY A 437 16.74 -15.87 2.62
N TYR A 438 16.58 -15.93 1.29
CA TYR A 438 15.68 -16.87 0.61
C TYR A 438 16.39 -17.86 -0.34
N ASN A 439 17.73 -17.94 -0.29
CA ASN A 439 18.55 -18.83 -1.12
C ASN A 439 18.25 -18.74 -2.63
N LEU A 440 18.05 -17.52 -3.14
CA LEU A 440 17.75 -17.30 -4.56
C LEU A 440 19.03 -17.39 -5.41
N HIS A 441 18.90 -17.68 -6.70
CA HIS A 441 20.05 -17.87 -7.60
C HIS A 441 20.28 -16.67 -8.53
N GLU A 442 19.22 -15.96 -8.87
CA GLU A 442 19.19 -14.81 -9.79
C GLU A 442 20.15 -13.70 -9.35
N GLU A 443 20.83 -13.04 -10.29
CA GLU A 443 21.84 -12.02 -9.98
C GLU A 443 21.20 -10.67 -9.66
N THR A 444 20.06 -10.37 -10.30
CA THR A 444 19.36 -9.09 -10.18
C THR A 444 17.92 -9.27 -9.76
N LEU A 445 17.33 -8.22 -9.18
CA LEU A 445 15.90 -8.24 -8.83
C LEU A 445 15.02 -8.41 -10.08
N SER A 446 15.41 -7.80 -11.20
CA SER A 446 14.65 -7.94 -12.46
C SER A 446 14.61 -9.39 -12.95
N GLU A 447 15.72 -10.13 -12.89
CA GLU A 447 15.75 -11.56 -13.24
C GLU A 447 14.86 -12.40 -12.33
N TYR A 448 14.82 -12.07 -11.04
CA TYR A 448 13.91 -12.75 -10.12
C TYR A 448 12.45 -12.47 -10.49
N LEU A 449 12.10 -11.21 -10.76
CA LEU A 449 10.72 -10.76 -10.90
C LEU A 449 10.07 -11.01 -12.26
N TYR A 450 10.84 -11.14 -13.34
CA TYR A 450 10.31 -11.34 -14.67
C TYR A 450 10.58 -12.75 -15.20
N ASP A 451 9.83 -13.16 -16.23
CA ASP A 451 10.16 -14.37 -16.99
C ASP A 451 11.50 -14.27 -17.74
N GLU A 452 11.97 -15.38 -18.32
CA GLU A 452 13.24 -15.48 -19.06
C GLU A 452 13.37 -14.43 -20.19
N PHE A 453 12.23 -13.96 -20.73
CA PHE A 453 12.18 -12.96 -21.79
C PHE A 453 12.05 -11.52 -21.29
N MET A 454 11.96 -11.29 -19.98
CA MET A 454 11.76 -9.98 -19.35
C MET A 454 10.46 -9.30 -19.82
N ILE A 455 9.41 -10.07 -20.12
CA ILE A 455 8.13 -9.56 -20.64
C ILE A 455 7.06 -9.55 -19.54
N ASN A 456 6.89 -10.67 -18.84
CA ASN A 456 5.81 -10.83 -17.88
C ASN A 456 6.33 -10.73 -16.45
N LEU A 457 5.78 -9.79 -15.68
CA LEU A 457 6.05 -9.66 -14.26
C LEU A 457 5.35 -10.80 -13.49
N ASP A 458 6.12 -11.55 -12.71
CA ASP A 458 5.62 -12.48 -11.72
C ASP A 458 5.12 -11.71 -10.49
N ILE A 459 3.80 -11.61 -10.38
CA ILE A 459 3.12 -10.84 -9.33
C ILE A 459 3.39 -11.44 -7.95
N ASP A 460 3.54 -12.76 -7.83
CA ASP A 460 3.75 -13.42 -6.54
C ASP A 460 5.15 -13.15 -6.01
N LYS A 461 6.17 -13.22 -6.87
CA LYS A 461 7.53 -12.83 -6.53
C LYS A 461 7.65 -11.34 -6.17
N ALA A 462 6.97 -10.47 -6.93
CA ALA A 462 6.94 -9.03 -6.63
C ALA A 462 6.25 -8.74 -5.28
N ALA A 463 5.13 -9.41 -5.01
CA ALA A 463 4.40 -9.30 -3.76
C ALA A 463 5.24 -9.79 -2.57
N HIS A 464 6.02 -10.85 -2.74
CA HIS A 464 6.93 -11.37 -1.72
C HIS A 464 8.09 -10.43 -1.42
N PHE A 465 8.72 -9.84 -2.45
CA PHE A 465 9.73 -8.81 -2.23
C PHE A 465 9.15 -7.59 -1.49
N PHE A 466 7.94 -7.18 -1.84
CA PHE A 466 7.24 -6.10 -1.15
C PHE A 466 6.79 -6.47 0.26
N TRP A 467 6.40 -7.72 0.53
CA TRP A 467 6.15 -8.20 1.88
C TRP A 467 7.43 -8.20 2.73
N TRP A 468 8.56 -8.63 2.17
CA TRP A 468 9.85 -8.59 2.86
C TRP A 468 10.27 -7.16 3.21
N CYS A 469 9.96 -6.20 2.34
CA CYS A 469 10.09 -4.76 2.61
C CYS A 469 8.98 -4.19 3.51
N GLY A 470 8.01 -4.98 3.98
CA GLY A 470 6.94 -4.53 4.90
C GLY A 470 5.81 -3.74 4.24
N ILE A 471 5.64 -3.87 2.92
CA ILE A 471 4.60 -3.15 2.16
C ILE A 471 3.32 -3.98 2.04
N CYS A 472 3.48 -5.26 1.70
CA CYS A 472 2.37 -6.18 1.54
C CYS A 472 2.17 -7.06 2.78
N ASN A 473 0.95 -7.55 2.96
CA ASN A 473 0.65 -8.58 3.96
C ASN A 473 1.07 -9.97 3.47
N ASP A 474 1.35 -10.85 4.43
CA ASP A 474 1.79 -12.24 4.27
C ASP A 474 0.67 -13.14 3.70
N GLN A 475 0.28 -12.90 2.46
CA GLN A 475 -0.67 -13.75 1.74
C GLN A 475 -0.06 -14.39 0.49
N CYS A 476 1.23 -14.14 0.25
CA CYS A 476 1.97 -15.00 -0.64
C CYS A 476 2.50 -16.15 0.21
N GLU A 477 1.70 -17.20 0.34
CA GLU A 477 2.27 -18.53 0.22
C GLU A 477 2.93 -18.53 -1.16
N ILE A 478 4.13 -17.97 -1.30
CA ILE A 478 5.01 -18.47 -2.33
C ILE A 478 5.06 -19.95 -1.97
N PRO A 479 4.61 -20.85 -2.86
CA PRO A 479 4.89 -22.26 -2.65
C PRO A 479 6.40 -22.27 -2.54
N TYR A 480 6.90 -22.36 -1.30
CA TYR A 480 8.29 -22.61 -1.04
C TYR A 480 8.57 -23.75 -1.99
N VAL A 481 9.31 -23.47 -3.08
CA VAL A 481 9.56 -24.49 -4.10
C VAL A 481 10.21 -25.54 -3.25
N ASP A 482 9.47 -26.62 -3.02
CA ASP A 482 9.86 -27.51 -1.97
C ASP A 482 11.04 -28.26 -2.53
N THR A 483 12.22 -27.66 -2.36
CA THR A 483 13.49 -28.26 -2.74
C THR A 483 13.68 -29.56 -1.95
N ASN A 484 12.80 -29.88 -0.98
CA ASN A 484 12.65 -31.23 -0.46
C ASN A 484 12.41 -32.28 -1.55
N ASN A 485 11.99 -31.92 -2.76
CA ASN A 485 11.88 -32.86 -3.87
C ASN A 485 12.97 -32.68 -4.93
N VAL A 486 13.92 -31.74 -4.84
CA VAL A 486 15.03 -31.66 -5.79
C VAL A 486 16.33 -32.08 -5.13
N CYS A 487 16.95 -33.16 -5.60
CA CYS A 487 18.22 -33.64 -5.04
C CYS A 487 19.32 -32.61 -5.30
N PRO A 488 19.95 -32.03 -4.26
CA PRO A 488 20.99 -31.00 -4.45
C PRO A 488 22.31 -31.54 -5.04
N ILE A 489 22.44 -32.86 -5.21
CA ILE A 489 23.62 -33.50 -5.80
C ILE A 489 23.45 -33.74 -7.30
N CYS A 490 22.26 -34.15 -7.76
CA CYS A 490 22.00 -34.41 -9.18
C CYS A 490 21.09 -33.38 -9.85
N PHE A 491 20.49 -32.48 -9.07
CA PHE A 491 19.55 -31.44 -9.52
C PHE A 491 18.30 -31.99 -10.24
N GLU A 492 17.92 -33.24 -9.93
CA GLU A 492 16.70 -33.87 -10.44
C GLU A 492 15.61 -33.86 -9.38
N GLU A 493 14.36 -33.75 -9.82
CA GLU A 493 13.20 -33.95 -8.96
C GLU A 493 13.08 -35.44 -8.57
N LYS A 494 12.94 -35.71 -7.27
CA LYS A 494 13.10 -37.01 -6.60
C LYS A 494 12.16 -37.06 -5.41
N ASP A 495 11.32 -38.08 -5.38
CA ASP A 495 10.40 -38.35 -4.25
C ASP A 495 11.11 -39.04 -3.07
N ASP A 496 12.38 -39.44 -3.24
CA ASP A 496 13.16 -40.24 -2.31
C ASP A 496 14.30 -39.44 -1.64
N LEU A 497 14.09 -38.15 -1.39
CA LEU A 497 15.04 -37.34 -0.64
C LEU A 497 15.00 -37.67 0.85
N GLU A 498 16.08 -38.30 1.32
CA GLU A 498 16.28 -38.62 2.73
C GLU A 498 17.32 -37.70 3.34
N GLN A 499 17.11 -37.35 4.62
CA GLN A 499 18.10 -36.62 5.39
C GLN A 499 19.35 -37.50 5.59
N ILE A 500 20.52 -36.95 5.25
CA ILE A 500 21.80 -37.62 5.46
C ILE A 500 22.00 -37.80 6.98
N PRO A 501 22.22 -39.03 7.47
CA PRO A 501 22.44 -39.27 8.89
C PRO A 501 23.84 -38.79 9.29
N HIS A 502 23.93 -37.97 10.33
CA HIS A 502 25.19 -37.45 10.89
C HIS A 502 25.48 -38.11 12.24
N TRP A 503 26.74 -38.40 12.56
CA TRP A 503 27.11 -38.99 13.86
C TRP A 503 26.88 -38.02 15.02
N GLU A 504 27.33 -36.77 14.89
CA GLU A 504 27.12 -35.68 15.86
C GLU A 504 27.05 -34.34 15.11
N ALA A 505 25.83 -33.94 14.72
CA ALA A 505 25.63 -32.70 13.98
C ALA A 505 25.89 -31.46 14.85
N LYS A 506 26.71 -30.49 14.42
CA LYS A 506 26.94 -29.23 15.16
C LYS A 506 25.96 -28.11 14.79
N GLY A 507 24.84 -28.42 14.14
CA GLY A 507 23.83 -27.47 13.72
C GLY A 507 22.58 -28.13 13.17
N ASP A 508 21.69 -27.32 12.57
CA ASP A 508 20.51 -27.84 11.88
C ASP A 508 20.94 -28.52 10.57
N VAL A 509 20.64 -29.81 10.47
CA VAL A 509 20.94 -30.65 9.31
C VAL A 509 19.66 -31.09 8.58
N SER A 510 18.50 -30.47 8.90
CA SER A 510 17.20 -30.78 8.29
C SER A 510 17.20 -30.61 6.77
N GLY A 511 18.00 -29.65 6.25
CA GLY A 511 18.21 -29.42 4.82
C GLY A 511 19.27 -30.30 4.15
N HIS A 512 20.01 -31.13 4.89
CA HIS A 512 21.04 -32.01 4.33
C HIS A 512 20.40 -33.26 3.73
N LYS A 513 19.68 -33.10 2.62
CA LYS A 513 18.97 -34.20 1.97
C LYS A 513 19.66 -34.65 0.68
N MET A 514 19.53 -35.94 0.37
CA MET A 514 20.08 -36.53 -0.85
C MET A 514 19.19 -37.68 -1.31
N CYS A 515 19.00 -37.84 -2.62
CA CYS A 515 18.23 -38.98 -3.15
C CYS A 515 18.96 -40.30 -2.93
N SER A 516 18.24 -41.41 -2.92
CA SER A 516 18.82 -42.73 -2.63
C SER A 516 19.92 -43.14 -3.63
N ASP A 517 19.80 -42.74 -4.90
CA ASP A 517 20.79 -43.01 -5.94
C ASP A 517 22.10 -42.25 -5.70
N CYS A 518 22.01 -40.96 -5.37
CA CYS A 518 23.17 -40.15 -5.02
C CYS A 518 23.81 -40.66 -3.73
N SER A 519 22.99 -41.05 -2.74
CA SER A 519 23.45 -41.62 -1.47
C SER A 519 24.26 -42.89 -1.66
N LYS A 520 23.79 -43.82 -2.49
CA LYS A 520 24.53 -45.06 -2.83
C LYS A 520 25.84 -44.79 -3.57
N LYS A 521 25.88 -43.79 -4.45
CA LYS A 521 27.08 -43.42 -5.21
C LYS A 521 28.08 -42.62 -4.39
N TYR A 522 27.66 -42.03 -3.27
CA TYR A 522 28.50 -41.14 -2.48
C TYR A 522 29.45 -41.90 -1.55
N THR A 523 30.71 -42.01 -1.95
CA THR A 523 31.71 -42.85 -1.26
C THR A 523 32.44 -42.17 -0.10
N LYS A 524 32.39 -40.84 0.04
CA LYS A 524 33.08 -40.12 1.13
C LYS A 524 32.35 -40.27 2.47
N ASP A 525 33.08 -40.24 3.58
CA ASP A 525 32.52 -40.36 4.94
C ASP A 525 32.03 -39.03 5.53
N HIS A 526 32.15 -37.93 4.77
CA HIS A 526 31.78 -36.59 5.22
C HIS A 526 30.62 -36.06 4.40
N CYS A 527 29.71 -35.33 5.05
CA CYS A 527 28.54 -34.74 4.42
C CYS A 527 28.97 -33.70 3.37
N PRO A 528 28.40 -33.72 2.14
CA PRO A 528 28.77 -32.77 1.09
C PRO A 528 28.39 -31.32 1.42
N PHE A 529 27.49 -31.09 2.38
CA PHE A 529 26.97 -29.77 2.72
C PHE A 529 27.73 -29.10 3.87
N CYS A 530 28.00 -29.84 4.95
CA CYS A 530 28.65 -29.29 6.15
C CYS A 530 30.03 -29.92 6.46
N ASN A 531 30.44 -30.93 5.69
CA ASN A 531 31.71 -31.64 5.87
C ASN A 531 31.87 -32.36 7.22
N GLU A 532 30.77 -32.63 7.93
CA GLU A 532 30.76 -33.44 9.16
C GLU A 532 30.65 -34.95 8.86
N VAL A 533 31.00 -35.80 9.83
CA VAL A 533 31.04 -37.26 9.64
C VAL A 533 29.62 -37.83 9.53
N MET A 534 29.37 -38.55 8.44
CA MET A 534 28.10 -39.22 8.19
C MET A 534 28.05 -40.61 8.83
N LEU A 535 26.87 -41.02 9.26
CA LEU A 535 26.58 -42.38 9.71
C LEU A 535 26.30 -43.27 8.49
N LYS A 536 27.28 -44.09 8.09
CA LYS A 536 27.07 -45.08 7.02
C LYS A 536 26.74 -46.45 7.60
N ASP A 537 25.91 -47.21 6.89
CA ASP A 537 25.60 -48.61 7.21
C ASP A 537 26.87 -49.46 7.34
N GLU A 538 27.90 -49.17 6.56
CA GLU A 538 29.18 -49.87 6.65
C GLU A 538 29.89 -49.62 8.00
N MET A 539 29.83 -48.39 8.52
CA MET A 539 30.38 -48.07 9.85
C MET A 539 29.54 -48.70 10.96
N LEU A 540 28.21 -48.63 10.87
CA LEU A 540 27.31 -49.28 11.82
C LEU A 540 27.49 -50.80 11.84
N ASN A 541 27.68 -51.43 10.68
CA ASN A 541 27.95 -52.86 10.58
C ASN A 541 29.31 -53.23 11.17
N LYS A 542 30.35 -52.40 10.97
CA LYS A 542 31.66 -52.60 11.62
C LYS A 542 31.57 -52.49 13.14
N ILE A 543 30.84 -51.50 13.67
CA ILE A 543 30.60 -51.34 15.11
C ILE A 543 29.80 -52.53 15.65
N LYS A 544 28.74 -52.95 14.96
CA LYS A 544 27.91 -54.10 15.36
C LYS A 544 28.72 -55.40 15.38
N ASN A 545 29.52 -55.65 14.35
CA ASN A 545 30.41 -56.82 14.31
C ASN A 545 31.45 -56.77 15.43
N LEU A 546 32.02 -55.59 15.72
CA LEU A 546 32.93 -55.41 16.86
C LEU A 546 32.23 -55.73 18.19
N ILE A 547 31.00 -55.25 18.40
CA ILE A 547 30.22 -55.53 19.62
C ILE A 547 29.95 -57.03 19.75
N LEU A 548 29.54 -57.70 18.67
CA LEU A 548 29.29 -59.15 18.67
C LEU A 548 30.57 -59.93 18.99
N ASP A 549 31.69 -59.56 18.36
CA ASP A 549 33.01 -60.15 18.61
C ASP A 549 33.44 -59.98 20.08
N VAL A 550 33.21 -58.80 20.65
CA VAL A 550 33.49 -58.52 22.06
C VAL A 550 32.55 -59.31 22.97
N GLN A 551 31.26 -59.38 22.67
CA GLN A 551 30.29 -60.15 23.46
C GLN A 551 30.63 -61.64 23.47
N GLU A 552 30.93 -62.22 22.31
CA GLU A 552 31.28 -63.65 22.19
C GLU A 552 32.57 -63.98 22.93
N LYS A 553 33.61 -63.14 22.80
CA LYS A 553 34.94 -63.41 23.35
C LYS A 553 35.13 -62.92 24.80
N SER A 554 34.25 -62.05 25.30
CA SER A 554 34.31 -61.57 26.69
C SER A 554 33.82 -62.59 27.71
N VAL A 555 33.07 -63.62 27.29
CA VAL A 555 32.56 -64.70 28.17
C VAL A 555 33.71 -65.49 28.80
N GLU A 556 34.90 -65.47 28.21
CA GLU A 556 36.10 -66.13 28.77
C GLU A 556 36.75 -65.36 29.94
N GLY A 557 36.25 -64.15 30.28
CA GLY A 557 36.70 -63.38 31.44
C GLY A 557 38.14 -62.85 31.37
N ASN A 558 38.82 -62.98 30.21
CA ASN A 558 40.20 -62.53 30.04
C ASN A 558 40.26 -61.11 29.45
N PRO A 559 40.57 -60.07 30.23
CA PRO A 559 40.60 -58.68 29.76
C PRO A 559 41.62 -58.44 28.63
N ASN A 560 42.66 -59.29 28.52
CA ASN A 560 43.65 -59.17 27.44
C ASN A 560 43.08 -59.53 26.06
N ILE A 561 42.05 -60.39 26.00
CA ILE A 561 41.41 -60.77 24.73
C ILE A 561 40.57 -59.60 24.23
N VAL A 562 39.77 -58.99 25.11
CA VAL A 562 38.99 -57.79 24.80
C VAL A 562 39.91 -56.65 24.35
N SER A 563 41.01 -56.41 25.07
CA SER A 563 41.99 -55.37 24.70
C SER A 563 42.64 -55.62 23.33
N ARG A 564 42.94 -56.88 22.96
CA ARG A 564 43.44 -57.21 21.61
C ARG A 564 42.40 -57.00 20.53
N LEU A 565 41.13 -57.26 20.79
CA LEU A 565 40.05 -57.02 19.82
C LEU A 565 39.93 -55.53 19.50
N PHE A 566 39.99 -54.66 20.51
CA PHE A 566 39.99 -53.21 20.30
C PHE A 566 41.23 -52.72 19.55
N LEU A 567 42.42 -53.25 19.85
CA LEU A 567 43.66 -52.91 19.13
C LEU A 567 43.60 -53.36 17.66
N ASN A 568 43.09 -54.56 17.40
CA ASN A 568 42.98 -55.09 16.04
C ASN A 568 41.90 -54.36 15.23
N ALA A 569 40.77 -54.01 15.86
CA ALA A 569 39.75 -53.18 15.25
C ALA A 569 40.28 -51.77 14.95
N GLY A 570 41.01 -51.16 15.90
CA GLY A 570 41.67 -49.88 15.69
C GLY A 570 42.56 -49.90 14.45
N ASN A 571 43.34 -50.96 14.23
CA ASN A 571 44.24 -51.06 13.09
C ASN A 571 43.54 -51.24 11.72
N SER A 572 42.38 -51.89 11.67
CA SER A 572 41.63 -52.12 10.42
C SER A 572 40.68 -50.97 10.04
N LEU A 573 40.44 -50.05 10.97
CA LEU A 573 39.51 -48.95 10.80
C LEU A 573 40.18 -47.69 10.23
N ASN A 574 39.45 -46.99 9.37
CA ASN A 574 39.88 -45.69 8.87
C ASN A 574 39.90 -44.65 10.00
N TRP A 575 40.57 -43.52 9.77
CA TRP A 575 40.74 -42.49 10.79
C TRP A 575 39.40 -42.00 11.38
N SER A 576 38.37 -41.86 10.54
CA SER A 576 37.02 -41.44 10.93
C SER A 576 36.40 -42.42 11.94
N THR A 577 36.47 -43.73 11.69
CA THR A 577 35.91 -44.71 12.63
C THR A 577 36.74 -44.86 13.90
N ARG A 578 38.07 -44.61 13.85
CA ARG A 578 38.90 -44.57 15.06
C ARG A 578 38.50 -43.41 15.97
N ALA A 579 38.17 -42.24 15.41
CA ALA A 579 37.73 -41.08 16.18
C ALA A 579 36.37 -41.29 16.85
N ILE A 580 35.52 -42.16 16.31
CA ILE A 580 34.22 -42.52 16.89
C ILE A 580 34.35 -43.53 18.04
N LEU A 581 35.32 -44.45 17.96
CA LEU A 581 35.51 -45.52 18.95
C LEU A 581 36.39 -45.11 20.14
N GLY A 582 37.23 -44.08 20.00
CA GLY A 582 38.04 -43.51 21.07
C GLY A 582 37.24 -42.49 21.87
#